data_AF-A0A951ACC9-F1
#
_entry.id   AF-A0A951ACC9-F1
#
_cell.length_a   1.000
_cell.length_b   1.000
_cell.length_c   1.000
_cell.angle_alpha   90.00
_cell.angle_beta   90.00
_cell.angle_gamma   90.00
#
_symmetry.space_group_name_H-M   'P 1'
#
loop_
_entity.id
_entity.type
_entity.pdbx_description
1 polymer ?
#
loop_
_entity_poly.entity_id
_entity_poly.type
_entity_poly.pdbx_seq_one_letter_code
_entity_poly.pdbx_strand_id
1 'polypeptide(L)'
;MLDPAKLGRFVDEVWGDAIVPTLVDYIRIPNKSPAFDPDWVAHGHMEEAVAMFERWARECVVGLTGATLDIVRLPGRTPLILIDVPGTGRDT
;
A
#
# COMPACT_ATOMS: atom_id res chain seq x y z
N MET A 1 -0.78 -24.02 -15.60
CA MET A 1 -0.15 -24.71 -14.44
C MET A 1 0.75 -23.71 -13.75
N LEU A 2 0.74 -23.65 -12.41
CA LEU A 2 1.59 -22.74 -11.65
C LEU A 2 3.08 -23.12 -11.83
N ASP A 3 3.95 -22.13 -12.05
CA ASP A 3 5.42 -22.31 -12.09
C ASP A 3 6.04 -21.61 -10.87
N PRO A 4 6.37 -22.37 -9.80
CA PRO A 4 6.92 -21.79 -8.58
C PRO A 4 8.28 -21.10 -8.79
N ALA A 5 9.12 -21.60 -9.70
CA ALA A 5 10.44 -21.04 -9.93
C ALA A 5 10.35 -19.70 -10.67
N LYS A 6 9.43 -19.58 -11.63
CA LYS A 6 9.14 -18.31 -12.29
C LYS A 6 8.53 -17.30 -11.32
N LEU A 7 7.59 -17.73 -10.47
CA LEU A 7 7.00 -16.87 -9.44
C LEU A 7 8.05 -16.34 -8.46
N GLY A 8 8.95 -17.21 -7.98
CA GLY A 8 10.04 -16.80 -7.07
C GLY A 8 10.91 -15.70 -7.67
N ARG A 9 11.39 -15.89 -8.91
CA ARG A 9 12.20 -14.87 -9.61
C ARG A 9 11.46 -13.53 -9.77
N PHE A 10 10.18 -13.57 -10.13
CA PHE A 10 9.36 -12.36 -10.25
C PHE A 10 9.24 -11.64 -8.90
N VAL A 11 8.98 -12.38 -7.81
CA VAL A 11 8.90 -11.81 -6.47
C VAL A 11 10.25 -11.19 -6.06
N ASP A 12 11.37 -11.88 -6.28
CA ASP A 12 12.71 -11.38 -5.95
C ASP A 12 13.05 -10.08 -6.69
N GLU A 13 12.72 -10.01 -7.99
CA GLU A 13 12.90 -8.82 -8.83
C GLU A 13 12.07 -7.63 -8.31
N VAL A 14 10.76 -7.85 -8.06
CA VAL A 14 9.88 -6.82 -7.52
C VAL A 14 10.35 -6.35 -6.13
N TRP A 15 10.86 -7.28 -5.30
CA TRP A 15 11.41 -6.93 -3.99
C TRP A 15 12.62 -6.01 -4.11
N GLY A 16 13.59 -6.38 -4.94
CA GLY A 16 14.82 -5.62 -5.13
C GLY A 16 14.60 -4.27 -5.78
N ASP A 17 13.78 -4.23 -6.85
CA ASP A 17 13.68 -3.06 -7.71
C ASP A 17 12.64 -2.06 -7.22
N ALA A 18 11.58 -2.51 -6.53
CA ALA A 18 10.45 -1.66 -6.15
C ALA A 18 10.19 -1.62 -4.64
N ILE A 19 10.09 -2.78 -3.97
CA ILE A 19 9.61 -2.82 -2.58
C ILE A 19 10.67 -2.27 -1.61
N VAL A 20 11.90 -2.77 -1.65
CA VAL A 20 12.95 -2.33 -0.70
C VAL A 20 13.25 -0.83 -0.82
N PRO A 21 13.47 -0.24 -2.01
CA PRO A 21 13.68 1.21 -2.14
C PRO A 21 12.51 2.02 -1.58
N THR A 22 11.28 1.63 -1.90
CA THR A 22 10.07 2.28 -1.39
C THR A 22 9.99 2.19 0.14
N LEU A 23 10.28 1.04 0.74
CA LEU A 23 10.27 0.90 2.20
C LEU A 23 11.37 1.73 2.90
N VAL A 24 12.54 1.89 2.26
CA VAL A 24 13.61 2.76 2.76
C VAL A 24 13.15 4.22 2.81
N ASP A 25 12.47 4.69 1.76
CA ASP A 25 11.92 6.05 1.73
C ASP A 25 10.79 6.21 2.76
N TYR A 26 9.92 5.21 2.90
CA TYR A 26 8.83 5.21 3.89
C TYR A 26 9.36 5.32 5.33
N ILE A 27 10.41 4.57 5.69
CA ILE A 27 10.99 4.59 7.04
C ILE A 27 11.52 5.97 7.43
N ARG A 28 11.84 6.84 6.46
CA ARG A 28 12.28 8.22 6.75
C ARG A 28 11.14 9.12 7.19
N ILE A 29 9.89 8.77 6.90
CA ILE A 29 8.71 9.50 7.34
C ILE A 29 8.50 9.18 8.83
N PRO A 30 8.54 10.16 9.75
CA PRO A 30 8.38 9.91 11.18
C PRO A 30 6.89 9.73 11.56
N ASN A 31 6.21 8.82 10.87
CA ASN A 31 4.79 8.51 11.01
C ASN A 31 4.51 7.70 12.29
N LYS A 32 4.42 8.39 13.43
CA LYS A 32 4.09 7.79 14.72
C LYS A 32 2.59 7.54 14.83
N SER A 33 2.21 6.44 15.48
CA SER A 33 0.82 6.18 15.84
C SER A 33 0.29 7.26 16.79
N PRO A 34 -1.02 7.60 16.77
CA PRO A 34 -1.59 8.67 17.61
C PRO A 34 -1.32 8.50 19.12
N ALA A 35 -1.09 7.27 19.58
CA ALA A 35 -0.71 6.99 20.97
C ALA A 35 0.66 7.57 21.37
N PHE A 36 1.54 7.84 20.40
CA PHE A 36 2.89 8.40 20.61
C PHE A 36 3.06 9.81 20.02
N ASP A 37 2.04 10.30 19.31
CA ASP A 37 1.97 11.64 18.74
C ASP A 37 0.51 12.14 18.74
N PRO A 38 0.07 12.81 19.83
CA PRO A 38 -1.28 13.35 19.91
C PRO A 38 -1.61 14.39 18.83
N ASP A 39 -0.58 15.09 18.34
CA ASP A 39 -0.69 16.16 17.33
C ASP A 39 -0.42 15.64 15.90
N TRP A 40 -0.52 14.32 15.68
CA TRP A 40 -0.22 13.65 14.40
C TRP A 40 -0.89 14.28 13.17
N VAL A 41 -2.10 14.83 13.34
CA VAL A 41 -2.83 15.53 12.26
C VAL A 41 -2.07 16.79 11.85
N ALA A 42 -1.59 17.57 12.81
CA ALA A 42 -0.85 18.79 12.57
C ALA A 42 0.55 18.50 12.02
N HIS A 43 1.20 17.43 12.49
CA HIS A 43 2.50 17.00 11.98
C HIS A 43 2.45 16.44 10.55
N GLY A 44 1.30 15.89 10.12
CA GLY A 44 1.06 15.52 8.72
C GLY A 44 1.83 14.30 8.20
N HIS A 45 2.72 13.69 8.99
CA HIS A 45 3.53 12.54 8.56
C HIS A 45 2.69 11.31 8.15
N MET A 46 1.54 11.11 8.80
CA MET A 46 0.61 10.05 8.42
C MET A 46 0.00 10.29 7.04
N GLU A 47 -0.24 11.55 6.69
CA GLU A 47 -0.76 11.92 5.38
C GLU A 47 0.31 11.74 4.30
N GLU A 48 1.55 12.12 4.60
CA GLU A 48 2.70 11.88 3.73
C GLU A 48 2.90 10.38 3.43
N ALA A 49 2.85 9.55 4.47
CA ALA A 49 2.93 8.08 4.36
C ALA A 49 1.79 7.49 3.52
N VAL A 50 0.55 7.94 3.74
CA VAL A 50 -0.60 7.47 2.96
C VAL A 50 -0.48 7.88 1.50
N ALA A 51 -0.13 9.14 1.22
CA ALA A 51 0.03 9.60 -0.15
C ALA A 51 1.13 8.83 -0.89
N MET A 52 2.20 8.45 -0.20
CA MET A 52 3.28 7.62 -0.74
C MET A 52 2.77 6.22 -1.12
N PHE A 53 2.13 5.51 -0.20
CA PHE A 53 1.60 4.17 -0.47
C PHE A 53 0.45 4.18 -1.45
N GLU A 54 -0.40 5.20 -1.45
CA GLU A 54 -1.47 5.38 -2.42
C GLU A 54 -0.90 5.44 -3.85
N ARG A 55 0.12 6.26 -4.09
CA ARG A 55 0.76 6.35 -5.42
C ARG A 55 1.29 4.98 -5.88
N TRP A 56 2.06 4.32 -5.03
CA TRP A 56 2.61 3.00 -5.33
C TRP A 56 1.52 1.96 -5.61
N ALA A 57 0.51 1.89 -4.74
CA ALA A 57 -0.58 0.93 -4.89
C ALA A 57 -1.44 1.23 -6.14
N ARG A 58 -1.67 2.51 -6.48
CA ARG A 58 -2.36 2.88 -7.72
C ARG A 58 -1.64 2.35 -8.96
N GLU A 59 -0.32 2.38 -9.00
CA GLU A 59 0.47 1.80 -10.10
C GLU A 59 0.30 0.28 -10.18
N CYS A 60 0.27 -0.42 -9.03
CA CYS A 60 0.08 -1.87 -8.99
C CYS A 60 -1.32 -2.32 -9.43
N VAL A 61 -2.38 -1.60 -9.01
CA VAL A 61 -3.77 -2.04 -9.25
C VAL A 61 -4.24 -1.79 -10.70
N VAL A 62 -3.57 -0.94 -11.48
CA VAL A 62 -3.91 -0.67 -12.90
C VAL A 62 -3.95 -1.96 -13.74
N GLY A 63 -3.17 -2.97 -13.39
CA GLY A 63 -3.16 -4.27 -14.07
C GLY A 63 -4.27 -5.24 -13.66
N LEU A 64 -5.10 -4.89 -12.68
CA LEU A 64 -6.10 -5.78 -12.10
C LEU A 64 -7.52 -5.36 -12.51
N THR A 65 -8.12 -6.12 -13.41
CA THR A 65 -9.47 -5.85 -13.92
C THR A 65 -10.49 -5.78 -12.78
N GLY A 66 -11.16 -4.63 -12.65
CA GLY A 66 -12.22 -4.41 -11.67
C GLY A 66 -11.73 -4.10 -10.26
N ALA A 67 -10.42 -3.98 -10.04
CA ALA A 67 -9.89 -3.57 -8.74
C ALA A 67 -10.24 -2.11 -8.42
N THR A 68 -10.50 -1.82 -7.14
CA THR A 68 -10.69 -0.46 -6.62
C THR A 68 -9.64 -0.12 -5.58
N LEU A 69 -9.36 1.18 -5.44
CA LEU A 69 -8.47 1.71 -4.41
C LEU A 69 -9.04 3.03 -3.89
N ASP A 70 -9.38 3.03 -2.61
CA ASP A 70 -9.96 4.17 -1.91
C ASP A 70 -9.16 4.52 -0.65
N ILE A 71 -8.99 5.82 -0.41
CA ILE A 71 -8.48 6.32 0.87
C ILE A 71 -9.66 6.73 1.72
N VAL A 72 -10.04 5.88 2.66
CA VAL A 72 -11.19 6.11 3.53
C VAL A 72 -10.77 6.98 4.72
N ARG A 73 -11.54 8.05 4.97
CA ARG A 73 -11.28 9.01 6.04
C ARG A 73 -12.53 9.22 6.88
N LEU A 74 -12.36 9.17 8.19
CA LEU A 74 -13.42 9.45 9.16
C LEU A 74 -12.95 10.53 10.13
N PRO A 75 -13.82 11.45 10.58
CA PRO A 75 -13.46 12.47 11.56
C PRO A 75 -12.84 11.85 12.83
N GLY A 76 -11.68 12.37 13.24
CA GLY A 76 -10.96 11.89 14.43
C GLY A 76 -10.35 10.50 14.32
N ARG A 77 -10.25 9.91 13.11
CA ARG A 77 -9.62 8.61 12.86
C ARG A 77 -8.42 8.77 11.92
N THR A 78 -7.46 7.84 12.03
CA THR A 78 -6.39 7.72 11.03
C THR A 78 -6.97 7.31 9.67
N PRO A 79 -6.33 7.71 8.55
CA PRO A 79 -6.70 7.24 7.23
C PRO A 79 -6.56 5.72 7.08
N LEU A 80 -7.37 5.14 6.19
CA LEU A 80 -7.34 3.73 5.80
C LEU A 80 -7.16 3.63 4.29
N ILE A 81 -6.15 2.88 3.84
CA ILE A 81 -6.02 2.48 2.43
C ILE A 81 -6.83 1.20 2.25
N LEU A 82 -7.89 1.26 1.44
CA LEU A 82 -8.73 0.11 1.10
C LEU A 82 -8.50 -0.26 -0.36
N ILE A 83 -8.12 -1.52 -0.59
CA ILE A 83 -7.95 -2.08 -1.94
C ILE A 83 -8.87 -3.30 -2.04
N ASP A 84 -9.78 -3.30 -3.01
CA ASP A 84 -10.65 -4.43 -3.34
C ASP A 84 -10.25 -4.99 -4.71
N VAL A 85 -10.09 -6.31 -4.81
CA VAL A 85 -9.66 -7.00 -6.02
C VAL A 85 -10.63 -8.16 -6.29
N PRO A 86 -11.49 -8.07 -7.31
CA PRO A 86 -12.43 -9.13 -7.63
C PRO A 86 -11.73 -10.44 -8.00
N GLY A 87 -12.20 -11.55 -7.42
CA GLY A 87 -11.77 -12.89 -7.81
C GLY A 87 -12.27 -13.26 -9.21
N THR A 88 -11.48 -14.03 -9.95
CA THR A 88 -11.85 -14.53 -11.29
C THR A 88 -12.27 -16.00 -11.30
N GLY A 89 -12.33 -16.64 -10.12
CA GLY A 89 -12.82 -18.01 -9.97
C GLY A 89 -14.33 -18.07 -10.21
N ARG A 90 -14.82 -19.14 -10.84
CA ARG A 90 -16.24 -19.49 -10.72
C ARG A 90 -16.39 -20.14 -9.34
N ASP A 91 -17.14 -19.50 -8.45
CA ASP A 91 -17.57 -20.15 -7.23
C ASP A 91 -18.44 -21.36 -7.60
N THR A 92 -17.88 -22.56 -7.42
CA THR A 92 -18.60 -23.84 -7.33
C THR A 92 -17.98 -24.64 -6.19
#